data_AF-A0A8B7J8Y1-F1
#
_entry.id   AF-A0A8B7J8Y1-F1
#
_cell.length_a   1.000
_cell.length_b   1.000
_cell.length_c   1.000
_cell.angle_alpha   90.00
_cell.angle_beta   90.00
_cell.angle_gamma   90.00
#
_symmetry.space_group_name_H-M   'P 1'
#
loop_
_entity.id
_entity.type
_entity.pdbx_description
1 polymer ?
#
loop_
_entity_poly.entity_id
_entity_poly.type
_entity_poly.pdbx_seq_one_letter_code
_entity_poly.pdbx_strand_id
1 'polypeptide(L)'
;SFDSKFVYQQRGVGPIEQNTILVLNPSNAQLLHSMGKNLFYLPHGLSIDKNGNYWVTDVALHQVFKLGADDKEPLLILGMALQPGSDKNHFCQPTDVAVDPITGSIYVSDGYCNSRIVQFSPNGLYIKQWGEETSSDGARPGQFHIPHSLALIPDFSQLCVADRENGQIQCFRLETGEFIREIKHKSFGRELFAVSYVPGGLLFAVNGMPYPGEMEPVQGFVMNFSTGEMIDTFSPVRK
;
A
#
# COMPACT_ATOMS: atom_id res chain seq x y z
N SER A 1 9.42 7.88 -16.49
CA SER A 1 9.54 9.23 -15.88
C SER A 1 8.19 9.92 -15.93
N PHE A 2 7.95 10.86 -15.02
CA PHE A 2 6.73 11.67 -14.94
C PHE A 2 7.07 13.14 -15.23
N ASP A 3 6.11 13.92 -15.73
CA ASP A 3 6.26 15.37 -15.81
C ASP A 3 5.86 16.07 -14.49
N SER A 4 5.90 17.40 -14.47
CA SER A 4 5.53 18.22 -13.30
C SER A 4 4.04 18.13 -12.92
N LYS A 5 3.21 17.51 -13.75
CA LYS A 5 1.79 17.23 -13.47
C LYS A 5 1.57 15.76 -13.14
N PHE A 6 2.63 15.02 -12.87
CA PHE A 6 2.61 13.59 -12.57
C PHE A 6 2.08 12.72 -13.71
N VAL A 7 2.09 13.20 -14.96
CA VAL A 7 1.67 12.39 -16.11
C VAL A 7 2.82 11.51 -16.56
N TYR A 8 2.55 10.22 -16.78
CA TYR A 8 3.57 9.26 -17.23
C TYR A 8 4.02 9.54 -18.68
N GLN A 9 5.34 9.67 -18.88
CA GLN A 9 5.92 10.14 -20.14
C GLN A 9 6.22 9.03 -21.15
N GLN A 10 6.34 7.76 -20.71
CA GLN A 10 6.71 6.64 -21.59
C GLN A 10 5.50 5.86 -22.10
N ARG A 11 4.33 6.49 -22.19
CA ARG A 11 3.09 5.88 -22.69
C ARG A 11 3.20 5.29 -24.12
N GLY A 12 4.12 5.80 -24.94
CA GLY A 12 4.35 5.31 -26.29
C GLY A 12 5.07 3.95 -26.37
N VAL A 13 5.68 3.48 -25.28
CA VAL A 13 6.34 2.17 -25.21
C VAL A 13 5.32 1.03 -25.14
N GLY A 14 4.10 1.32 -24.68
CA GLY A 14 3.11 0.30 -24.35
C GLY A 14 3.32 -0.31 -22.96
N PRO A 15 2.35 -1.09 -22.48
CA PRO A 15 2.43 -1.80 -21.21
C PRO A 15 3.47 -2.94 -21.26
N ILE A 16 3.85 -3.46 -20.09
CA ILE A 16 4.80 -4.57 -19.93
C ILE A 16 4.28 -5.80 -20.68
N GLU A 17 5.07 -6.30 -21.63
CA GLU A 17 4.67 -7.42 -22.51
C GLU A 17 4.80 -8.81 -21.86
N GLN A 18 5.38 -8.89 -20.66
CA GLN A 18 5.55 -10.12 -19.90
C GLN A 18 4.49 -10.23 -18.79
N ASN A 19 4.27 -11.45 -18.28
CA ASN A 19 3.50 -11.63 -17.06
C ASN A 19 4.21 -10.94 -15.89
N THR A 20 3.49 -10.13 -15.14
CA THR A 20 4.00 -9.31 -14.02
C THR A 20 3.63 -9.86 -12.65
N ILE A 21 2.67 -10.78 -12.58
CA ILE A 21 2.24 -11.44 -11.36
C ILE A 21 2.64 -12.90 -11.45
N LEU A 22 3.43 -13.36 -10.49
CA LEU A 22 3.96 -14.73 -10.41
C LEU A 22 3.49 -15.37 -9.11
N VAL A 23 2.91 -16.57 -9.21
CA VAL A 23 2.57 -17.39 -8.05
C VAL A 23 3.56 -18.52 -7.93
N LEU A 24 4.24 -18.58 -6.79
CA LEU A 24 5.31 -19.53 -6.53
C LEU A 24 4.88 -20.54 -5.47
N ASN A 25 5.36 -21.78 -5.60
CA ASN A 25 5.21 -22.77 -4.57
C ASN A 25 6.07 -22.37 -3.34
N PRO A 26 5.48 -22.29 -2.14
CA PRO A 26 6.17 -21.79 -0.96
C PRO A 26 7.31 -22.70 -0.46
N SER A 27 7.31 -23.98 -0.82
CA SER A 27 8.30 -24.96 -0.36
C SER A 27 9.52 -25.07 -1.27
N ASN A 28 9.37 -24.83 -2.58
CA ASN A 28 10.44 -25.07 -3.56
C ASN A 28 10.64 -23.93 -4.58
N ALA A 29 9.90 -22.82 -4.45
CA ALA A 29 9.94 -21.65 -5.33
C ALA A 29 9.62 -21.93 -6.81
N GLN A 30 9.04 -23.10 -7.13
CA GLN A 30 8.59 -23.40 -8.49
C GLN A 30 7.46 -22.44 -8.89
N LEU A 31 7.54 -21.90 -10.10
CA LEU A 31 6.44 -21.13 -10.69
C LEU A 31 5.23 -22.05 -10.92
N LEU A 32 4.11 -21.73 -10.25
CA LEU A 32 2.85 -22.44 -10.36
C LEU A 32 2.02 -21.88 -11.53
N HIS A 33 1.82 -20.56 -11.54
CA HIS A 33 1.15 -19.84 -12.62
C HIS A 33 1.59 -18.37 -12.65
N SER A 34 1.29 -17.70 -13.76
CA SER A 34 1.67 -16.31 -13.99
C SER A 34 0.63 -15.57 -14.83
N MET A 35 0.40 -14.29 -14.56
CA MET A 35 -0.60 -13.46 -15.23
C MET A 35 -0.15 -11.98 -15.30
N GLY A 36 -1.02 -11.10 -15.81
CA GLY A 36 -0.77 -9.65 -15.83
C GLY A 36 -0.06 -9.12 -17.08
N LYS A 37 0.14 -9.96 -18.09
CA LYS A 37 0.72 -9.57 -19.39
C LYS A 37 -0.09 -8.45 -20.05
N ASN A 38 0.60 -7.43 -20.56
CA ASN A 38 0.05 -6.28 -21.27
C ASN A 38 -0.92 -5.41 -20.45
N LEU A 39 -0.96 -5.53 -19.11
CA LEU A 39 -1.87 -4.74 -18.28
C LEU A 39 -1.21 -3.50 -17.67
N PHE A 40 0.05 -3.61 -17.25
CA PHE A 40 0.67 -2.64 -16.35
C PHE A 40 1.83 -1.89 -17.00
N TYR A 41 2.07 -0.66 -16.57
CA TYR A 41 3.23 0.16 -16.94
C TYR A 41 4.24 0.24 -15.80
N LEU A 42 3.77 0.53 -14.58
CA LEU A 42 4.59 0.60 -13.38
C LEU A 42 3.79 0.02 -12.19
N PRO A 43 3.67 -1.31 -12.09
CA PRO A 43 2.96 -1.96 -10.99
C PRO A 43 3.66 -1.66 -9.66
N HIS A 44 2.88 -1.51 -8.58
CA HIS A 44 3.39 -1.13 -7.27
C HIS A 44 2.88 -2.05 -6.14
N GLY A 45 1.67 -1.82 -5.64
CA GLY A 45 1.06 -2.62 -4.58
C GLY A 45 0.44 -3.91 -5.12
N LEU A 46 0.47 -4.97 -4.32
CA LEU A 46 -0.18 -6.25 -4.59
C LEU A 46 -0.75 -6.82 -3.28
N SER A 47 -2.06 -7.03 -3.25
CA SER A 47 -2.73 -7.74 -2.16
C SER A 47 -3.73 -8.77 -2.70
N ILE A 48 -4.19 -9.69 -1.85
CA ILE A 48 -5.14 -10.74 -2.23
C ILE A 48 -6.32 -10.67 -1.26
N ASP A 49 -7.54 -10.59 -1.79
CA ASP A 49 -8.74 -10.60 -0.96
C ASP A 49 -9.15 -12.02 -0.53
N LYS A 50 -10.10 -12.13 0.40
CA LYS A 50 -10.56 -13.43 0.93
C LYS A 50 -11.13 -14.40 -0.13
N ASN A 51 -11.50 -13.90 -1.30
CA ASN A 51 -12.03 -14.70 -2.40
C ASN A 51 -10.94 -15.10 -3.40
N GLY A 52 -9.68 -14.74 -3.14
CA GLY A 52 -8.54 -15.06 -4.01
C GLY A 52 -8.38 -14.09 -5.19
N ASN A 53 -9.03 -12.92 -5.18
CA ASN A 53 -8.79 -11.92 -6.22
C ASN A 53 -7.53 -11.12 -5.89
N TYR A 54 -6.73 -10.84 -6.92
CA TYR A 54 -5.56 -9.98 -6.83
C TYR A 54 -5.97 -8.53 -6.95
N TRP A 55 -5.46 -7.69 -6.06
CA TRP A 55 -5.60 -6.25 -6.10
C TRP A 55 -4.25 -5.61 -6.38
N VAL A 56 -4.17 -4.82 -7.45
CA VAL A 56 -2.91 -4.26 -7.94
C VAL A 56 -3.04 -2.77 -8.14
N THR A 57 -2.07 -1.99 -7.67
CA THR A 57 -1.95 -0.58 -8.03
C THR A 57 -0.91 -0.40 -9.13
N ASP A 58 -1.15 0.56 -10.03
CA ASP A 58 -0.17 0.97 -11.03
C ASP A 58 0.03 2.49 -10.98
N VAL A 59 1.28 2.87 -10.71
CA VAL A 59 1.69 4.27 -10.50
C VAL A 59 1.65 5.05 -11.81
N ALA A 60 2.00 4.44 -12.93
CA ALA A 60 1.98 5.11 -14.24
C ALA A 60 0.56 5.27 -14.78
N LEU A 61 -0.29 4.26 -14.58
CA LEU A 61 -1.68 4.30 -14.98
C LEU A 61 -2.55 5.16 -14.05
N HIS A 62 -2.11 5.41 -12.82
CA HIS A 62 -2.91 6.06 -11.77
C HIS A 62 -4.19 5.27 -11.47
N GLN A 63 -4.07 3.94 -11.43
CA GLN A 63 -5.22 3.04 -11.36
C GLN A 63 -5.02 1.92 -10.35
N VAL A 64 -6.15 1.35 -9.93
CA VAL A 64 -6.24 0.15 -9.13
C VAL A 64 -7.04 -0.90 -9.91
N PHE A 65 -6.57 -2.14 -9.88
CA PHE A 65 -7.13 -3.27 -10.61
C PHE A 65 -7.53 -4.37 -9.63
N LYS A 66 -8.70 -4.95 -9.83
CA LYS A 66 -9.09 -6.24 -9.27
C LYS A 66 -9.02 -7.29 -10.38
N LEU A 67 -8.26 -8.35 -10.17
CA LEU A 67 -8.13 -9.47 -11.11
C LEU A 67 -8.62 -10.76 -10.45
N GLY A 68 -9.47 -11.52 -11.14
CA GLY A 68 -9.74 -12.90 -10.74
C GLY A 68 -8.54 -13.79 -11.07
N ALA A 69 -8.41 -14.92 -10.39
CA ALA A 69 -7.23 -15.76 -10.53
C ALA A 69 -7.07 -16.43 -11.90
N ASP A 70 -8.19 -16.66 -12.58
CA ASP A 70 -8.22 -17.31 -13.90
C ASP A 70 -8.75 -16.36 -14.99
N ASP A 71 -9.07 -15.11 -14.63
CA ASP A 71 -9.66 -14.15 -15.55
C ASP A 71 -8.60 -13.49 -16.43
N LYS A 72 -8.93 -13.34 -17.70
CA LYS A 72 -8.05 -12.67 -18.68
C LYS A 72 -8.12 -11.15 -18.58
N GLU A 73 -9.23 -10.63 -18.07
CA GLU A 73 -9.53 -9.21 -18.00
C GLU A 73 -9.80 -8.80 -16.54
N PRO A 74 -9.51 -7.54 -16.16
CA PRO A 74 -9.83 -7.05 -14.83
C PRO A 74 -11.34 -7.12 -14.51
N LEU A 75 -11.65 -7.59 -13.30
CA LEU A 75 -13.00 -7.60 -12.74
C LEU A 75 -13.49 -6.21 -12.33
N LEU A 76 -12.55 -5.33 -11.95
CA LEU A 76 -12.81 -3.95 -11.59
C LEU A 76 -11.56 -3.11 -11.88
N ILE A 77 -11.77 -1.89 -12.37
CA ILE A 77 -10.73 -0.88 -12.51
C ILE A 77 -11.22 0.40 -11.82
N LEU A 78 -10.40 0.98 -10.95
CA LEU A 78 -10.63 2.27 -10.32
C LEU A 78 -9.55 3.26 -10.77
N GLY A 79 -9.92 4.53 -10.92
CA GLY A 79 -9.02 5.55 -11.48
C GLY A 79 -9.15 5.67 -13.00
N MET A 80 -8.56 6.73 -13.56
CA MET A 80 -8.57 7.02 -14.99
C MET A 80 -7.18 6.77 -15.58
N ALA A 81 -7.08 5.93 -16.61
CA ALA A 81 -5.82 5.52 -17.19
C ALA A 81 -4.97 6.72 -17.63
N LEU A 82 -3.73 6.76 -17.15
CA LEU A 82 -2.71 7.77 -17.43
C LEU A 82 -3.12 9.21 -17.04
N GLN A 83 -4.14 9.34 -16.19
CA GLN A 83 -4.70 10.63 -15.79
C GLN A 83 -4.59 10.79 -14.27
N PRO A 84 -3.54 11.48 -13.77
CA PRO A 84 -3.43 11.81 -12.36
C PRO A 84 -4.52 12.79 -11.93
N GLY A 85 -4.96 12.69 -10.68
CA GLY A 85 -5.87 13.64 -10.07
C GLY A 85 -6.14 13.37 -8.60
N SER A 86 -6.92 14.24 -7.97
CA SER A 86 -7.22 14.22 -6.54
C SER A 86 -8.73 14.25 -6.22
N ASP A 87 -9.59 14.11 -7.24
CA ASP A 87 -11.04 13.99 -7.04
C ASP A 87 -11.44 12.53 -6.71
N LYS A 88 -12.75 12.25 -6.72
CA LYS A 88 -13.30 10.94 -6.35
C LYS A 88 -13.04 9.82 -7.36
N ASN A 89 -12.69 10.16 -8.60
CA ASN A 89 -12.56 9.23 -9.72
C ASN A 89 -11.13 9.08 -10.22
N HIS A 90 -10.20 9.90 -9.72
CA HIS A 90 -8.79 9.87 -10.08
C HIS A 90 -7.93 9.49 -8.88
N PHE A 91 -6.77 8.91 -9.15
CA PHE A 91 -5.68 8.76 -8.19
C PHE A 91 -4.47 9.54 -8.66
N CYS A 92 -3.50 9.75 -7.78
CA CYS A 92 -2.20 10.27 -8.13
C CYS A 92 -1.14 9.33 -7.57
N GLN A 93 -0.77 8.36 -8.42
CA GLN A 93 0.27 7.36 -8.13
C GLN A 93 -0.10 6.53 -6.87
N PRO A 94 -1.20 5.74 -6.94
CA PRO A 94 -1.67 4.96 -5.81
C PRO A 94 -0.66 3.87 -5.43
N THR A 95 -0.56 3.60 -4.13
CA THR A 95 0.52 2.78 -3.57
C THR A 95 0.05 1.38 -3.17
N ASP A 96 -1.08 1.24 -2.50
CA ASP A 96 -1.51 -0.07 -1.96
C ASP A 96 -3.03 -0.20 -1.84
N VAL A 97 -3.50 -1.43 -1.68
CA VAL A 97 -4.93 -1.76 -1.51
C VAL A 97 -5.12 -2.75 -0.37
N ALA A 98 -6.09 -2.47 0.49
CA ALA A 98 -6.61 -3.41 1.47
C ALA A 98 -8.11 -3.65 1.25
N VAL A 99 -8.57 -4.90 1.37
CA VAL A 99 -9.98 -5.25 1.22
C VAL A 99 -10.49 -5.92 2.48
N ASP A 100 -11.48 -5.31 3.11
CA ASP A 100 -12.08 -5.85 4.33
C ASP A 100 -12.73 -7.22 4.04
N PRO A 101 -12.29 -8.31 4.68
CA PRO A 101 -12.88 -9.63 4.45
C PRO A 101 -14.33 -9.73 4.94
N ILE A 102 -14.80 -8.84 5.83
CA ILE A 102 -16.17 -8.90 6.34
C ILE A 102 -17.12 -8.19 5.37
N THR A 103 -16.89 -6.90 5.11
CA THR A 103 -17.82 -6.08 4.30
C THR A 103 -17.50 -6.08 2.81
N GLY A 104 -16.27 -6.42 2.42
CA GLY A 104 -15.75 -6.25 1.07
C GLY A 104 -15.39 -4.79 0.73
N SER A 105 -15.40 -3.89 1.72
CA SER A 105 -14.94 -2.50 1.52
C SER A 105 -13.50 -2.48 1.04
N ILE A 106 -13.22 -1.62 0.07
CA ILE A 106 -11.91 -1.47 -0.54
C ILE A 106 -11.29 -0.20 0.00
N TYR A 107 -10.04 -0.25 0.42
CA TYR A 107 -9.27 0.88 0.92
C TYR A 107 -8.02 1.02 0.05
N VAL A 108 -7.80 2.21 -0.49
CA VAL A 108 -6.66 2.51 -1.36
C VAL A 108 -5.83 3.62 -0.72
N SER A 109 -4.52 3.41 -0.59
CA SER A 109 -3.59 4.49 -0.26
C SER A 109 -3.16 5.20 -1.55
N ASP A 110 -3.44 6.49 -1.61
CA ASP A 110 -3.18 7.34 -2.78
C ASP A 110 -2.11 8.37 -2.42
N GLY A 111 -0.85 8.07 -2.76
CA GLY A 111 0.26 8.44 -1.89
C GLY A 111 1.46 9.21 -2.46
N TYR A 112 1.97 8.92 -3.65
CA TYR A 112 3.21 9.61 -4.08
C TYR A 112 2.98 11.09 -4.42
N CYS A 113 1.79 11.43 -4.90
CA CYS A 113 1.41 12.83 -5.20
C CYS A 113 0.04 13.24 -4.63
N ASN A 114 -0.51 12.42 -3.75
CA ASN A 114 -1.66 12.71 -2.91
C ASN A 114 -1.35 12.29 -1.46
N SER A 115 -2.19 12.68 -0.50
CA SER A 115 -2.00 12.33 0.92
C SER A 115 -3.32 11.86 1.53
N ARG A 116 -3.90 10.79 0.98
CA ARG A 116 -5.20 10.29 1.42
C ARG A 116 -5.33 8.78 1.38
N ILE A 117 -6.24 8.27 2.19
CA ILE A 117 -6.84 6.95 2.03
C ILE A 117 -8.25 7.12 1.47
N VAL A 118 -8.58 6.35 0.44
CA VAL A 118 -9.89 6.37 -0.21
C VAL A 118 -10.61 5.05 0.03
N GLN A 119 -11.86 5.12 0.48
CA GLN A 119 -12.71 3.95 0.66
C GLN A 119 -13.73 3.84 -0.48
N PHE A 120 -13.82 2.64 -1.04
CA PHE A 120 -14.84 2.26 -2.01
C PHE A 120 -15.69 1.10 -1.48
N SER A 121 -16.91 1.01 -1.99
CA SER A 121 -17.78 -0.15 -1.80
C SER A 121 -17.25 -1.37 -2.58
N PRO A 122 -17.74 -2.59 -2.32
CA PRO A 122 -17.29 -3.80 -3.04
C PRO A 122 -17.47 -3.74 -4.57
N ASN A 123 -18.38 -2.89 -5.05
CA ASN A 123 -18.65 -2.64 -6.47
C ASN A 123 -17.92 -1.39 -7.02
N GLY A 124 -16.97 -0.81 -6.28
CA GLY A 124 -16.13 0.28 -6.75
C GLY A 124 -16.74 1.68 -6.71
N LEU A 125 -17.82 1.88 -5.94
CA LEU A 125 -18.39 3.22 -5.74
C LEU A 125 -17.64 3.93 -4.63
N TYR A 126 -17.25 5.18 -4.86
CA TYR A 126 -16.64 6.03 -3.84
C TYR A 126 -17.57 6.16 -2.61
N ILE A 127 -17.04 5.93 -1.41
CA ILE A 127 -17.75 6.12 -0.15
C ILE A 127 -17.25 7.39 0.53
N LYS A 128 -15.95 7.44 0.86
CA LYS A 128 -15.32 8.55 1.56
C LYS A 128 -13.80 8.52 1.41
N GLN A 129 -13.15 9.57 1.89
CA GLN A 129 -11.70 9.65 2.02
C GLN A 129 -11.33 10.37 3.32
N TRP A 130 -10.12 10.14 3.80
CA TRP A 130 -9.50 10.90 4.88
C TRP A 130 -8.00 11.00 4.65
N GLY A 131 -7.34 11.91 5.35
CA GLY A 131 -5.95 12.26 5.12
C GLY A 131 -5.80 13.64 4.51
N GLU A 132 -4.71 14.31 4.91
CA GLU A 132 -4.20 15.52 4.28
C GLU A 132 -2.67 15.51 4.31
N GLU A 133 -2.03 16.43 3.58
CA GLU A 133 -0.57 16.50 3.53
C GLU A 133 0.01 16.92 4.88
N THR A 134 1.17 16.34 5.21
CA THR A 134 1.93 16.71 6.42
C THR A 134 2.36 18.17 6.37
N SER A 135 2.08 18.91 7.45
CA SER A 135 2.46 20.31 7.55
C SER A 135 3.97 20.48 7.78
N SER A 136 4.50 21.66 7.45
CA SER A 136 5.93 21.97 7.55
C SER A 136 6.47 22.01 8.98
N ASP A 137 5.60 22.09 9.99
CA ASP A 137 5.92 22.04 11.41
C ASP A 137 5.94 20.60 11.99
N GLY A 138 5.66 19.59 11.15
CA GLY A 138 5.73 18.18 11.49
C GLY A 138 4.40 17.45 11.35
N ALA A 139 4.46 16.11 11.27
CA ALA A 139 3.28 15.25 11.11
C ALA A 139 2.33 15.37 12.30
N ARG A 140 1.04 15.56 11.99
CA ARG A 140 -0.07 15.51 12.95
C ARG A 140 -0.93 14.27 12.70
N PRO A 141 -1.69 13.80 13.71
CA PRO A 141 -2.62 12.69 13.52
C PRO A 141 -3.55 12.86 12.32
N GLY A 142 -3.54 11.88 11.42
CA GLY A 142 -4.35 11.92 10.20
C GLY A 142 -3.75 12.69 9.03
N GLN A 143 -2.54 13.26 9.16
CA GLN A 143 -1.78 13.79 8.04
C GLN A 143 -0.80 12.73 7.53
N PHE A 144 -0.57 12.68 6.22
CA PHE A 144 0.33 11.71 5.62
C PHE A 144 1.42 12.42 4.80
N HIS A 145 2.55 11.73 4.64
CA HIS A 145 3.56 12.05 3.65
C HIS A 145 3.95 10.72 2.98
N ILE A 146 3.32 10.48 1.83
CA ILE A 146 3.36 9.21 1.11
C ILE A 146 2.76 8.05 1.94
N PRO A 147 1.42 7.97 2.10
CA PRO A 147 0.79 6.75 2.60
C PRO A 147 1.11 5.61 1.61
N HIS A 148 1.89 4.63 2.05
CA HIS A 148 2.58 3.72 1.13
C HIS A 148 2.14 2.25 1.20
N SER A 149 1.74 1.80 2.39
CA SER A 149 1.31 0.40 2.60
C SER A 149 0.16 0.34 3.60
N LEU A 150 -0.74 -0.62 3.40
CA LEU A 150 -1.95 -0.82 4.20
C LEU A 150 -1.96 -2.20 4.85
N ALA A 151 -2.28 -2.24 6.15
CA ALA A 151 -2.54 -3.46 6.88
C ALA A 151 -3.90 -3.40 7.56
N LEU A 152 -4.79 -4.33 7.25
CA LEU A 152 -5.99 -4.55 8.03
C LEU A 152 -5.64 -5.26 9.33
N ILE A 153 -6.29 -4.83 10.40
CA ILE A 153 -6.20 -5.42 11.73
C ILE A 153 -7.60 -5.90 12.14
N PRO A 154 -8.05 -7.07 11.66
CA PRO A 154 -9.43 -7.55 11.87
C PRO A 154 -9.79 -7.69 13.35
N ASP A 155 -8.86 -8.18 14.18
CA ASP A 155 -9.05 -8.40 15.61
C ASP A 155 -9.43 -7.13 16.38
N PHE A 156 -9.14 -5.95 15.81
CA PHE A 156 -9.36 -4.64 16.44
C PHE A 156 -10.23 -3.70 15.58
N SER A 157 -10.73 -4.17 14.43
CA SER A 157 -11.45 -3.34 13.44
C SER A 157 -10.68 -2.07 13.06
N GLN A 158 -9.40 -2.20 12.71
CA GLN A 158 -8.53 -1.08 12.32
C GLN A 158 -7.93 -1.25 10.93
N LEU A 159 -7.58 -0.13 10.30
CA LEU A 159 -6.68 -0.04 9.17
C LEU A 159 -5.43 0.71 9.60
N CYS A 160 -4.25 0.10 9.47
CA CYS A 160 -2.98 0.77 9.72
C CYS A 160 -2.27 1.09 8.40
N VAL A 161 -1.65 2.26 8.36
CA VAL A 161 -1.00 2.85 7.19
C VAL A 161 0.47 3.06 7.51
N ALA A 162 1.37 2.53 6.69
CA ALA A 162 2.77 2.96 6.69
C ALA A 162 2.86 4.34 6.05
N ASP A 163 3.11 5.34 6.88
CA ASP A 163 3.25 6.75 6.49
C ASP A 163 4.73 7.01 6.22
N ARG A 164 5.11 6.79 4.95
CA ARG A 164 6.49 6.43 4.60
C ARG A 164 7.47 7.50 5.00
N GLU A 165 7.32 8.71 4.49
CA GLU A 165 8.31 9.78 4.67
C GLU A 165 8.26 10.41 6.09
N ASN A 166 7.26 10.02 6.89
CA ASN A 166 7.17 10.38 8.30
C ASN A 166 7.78 9.32 9.24
N GLY A 167 8.18 8.16 8.69
CA GLY A 167 8.84 7.09 9.43
C GLY A 167 7.95 6.48 10.53
N GLN A 168 6.64 6.37 10.25
CA GLN A 168 5.67 5.96 11.26
C GLN A 168 4.52 5.12 10.68
N ILE A 169 3.77 4.50 11.59
CA ILE A 169 2.53 3.80 11.27
C ILE A 169 1.38 4.57 11.91
N GLN A 170 0.33 4.87 11.16
CA GLN A 170 -0.90 5.46 11.69
C GLN A 170 -2.05 4.48 11.56
N CYS A 171 -2.79 4.25 12.64
CA CYS A 171 -3.92 3.34 12.68
C CYS A 171 -5.24 4.09 12.85
N PHE A 172 -6.24 3.68 12.08
CA PHE A 172 -7.55 4.30 11.98
C PHE A 172 -8.66 3.28 12.23
N ARG A 173 -9.79 3.73 12.77
CA ARG A 173 -10.99 2.91 12.89
C ARG A 173 -11.48 2.54 11.49
N LEU A 174 -11.59 1.25 11.21
CA LEU A 174 -11.91 0.75 9.87
C LEU A 174 -13.24 1.28 9.32
N GLU A 175 -14.24 1.39 10.20
CA GLU A 175 -15.58 1.86 9.86
C GLU A 175 -15.64 3.37 9.61
N THR A 176 -15.01 4.19 10.47
CA THR A 176 -15.19 5.65 10.48
C THR A 176 -14.04 6.41 9.80
N GLY A 177 -12.84 5.83 9.73
CA GLY A 177 -11.63 6.53 9.29
C GLY A 177 -11.05 7.46 10.37
N GLU A 178 -11.55 7.39 11.61
CA GLU A 178 -11.05 8.18 12.72
C GLU A 178 -9.68 7.68 13.17
N PHE A 179 -8.75 8.60 13.45
CA PHE A 179 -7.45 8.28 14.00
C PHE A 179 -7.58 7.58 15.37
N ILE A 180 -6.83 6.50 15.57
CA ILE A 180 -6.76 5.77 16.83
C ILE A 180 -5.41 6.01 17.49
N ARG A 181 -4.31 5.77 16.78
CA ARG A 181 -2.95 5.88 17.32
C ARG A 181 -1.88 5.96 16.24
N GLU A 182 -0.73 6.43 16.69
CA GLU A 182 0.53 6.39 15.96
C GLU A 182 1.46 5.34 16.62
N ILE A 183 2.19 4.59 15.80
CA ILE A 183 3.29 3.73 16.23
C ILE A 183 4.56 4.28 15.56
N LYS A 184 5.46 4.81 16.39
CA LYS A 184 6.71 5.41 15.97
C LYS A 184 7.83 4.91 16.86
N HIS A 185 8.92 4.47 16.25
CA HIS A 185 10.11 4.01 16.97
C HIS A 185 11.35 4.65 16.36
N LYS A 186 12.32 5.02 17.20
CA LYS A 186 13.58 5.59 16.71
C LYS A 186 14.27 4.68 15.69
N SER A 187 14.22 3.36 15.91
CA SER A 187 14.82 2.36 15.02
C SER A 187 14.21 2.30 13.62
N PHE A 188 13.00 2.85 13.39
CA PHE A 188 12.47 2.94 12.03
C PHE A 188 13.28 3.90 11.16
N GLY A 189 13.96 4.88 11.76
CA GLY A 189 14.58 5.96 11.01
C GLY A 189 13.52 6.87 10.38
N ARG A 190 13.83 7.43 9.21
CA ARG A 190 12.95 8.40 8.53
C ARG A 190 11.90 7.80 7.61
N GLU A 191 12.16 6.60 7.09
CA GLU A 191 11.30 6.00 6.08
C GLU A 191 10.74 4.66 6.53
N LEU A 192 9.43 4.46 6.37
CA LEU A 192 8.77 3.17 6.62
C LEU A 192 7.98 2.71 5.40
N PHE A 193 8.45 1.66 4.74
CA PHE A 193 7.96 1.27 3.42
C PHE A 193 6.75 0.34 3.46
N ALA A 194 6.71 -0.60 4.42
CA ALA A 194 5.71 -1.64 4.44
C ALA A 194 5.24 -1.93 5.86
N VAL A 195 3.96 -2.28 5.98
CA VAL A 195 3.35 -2.79 7.21
C VAL A 195 2.54 -4.04 6.87
N SER A 196 2.57 -5.04 7.75
CA SER A 196 1.76 -6.24 7.62
C SER A 196 1.31 -6.74 8.99
N TYR A 197 0.20 -7.45 9.04
CA TYR A 197 -0.38 -7.92 10.29
C TYR A 197 -0.77 -9.39 10.19
N VAL A 198 -0.50 -10.11 11.27
CA VAL A 198 -0.94 -11.50 11.45
C VAL A 198 -1.94 -11.53 12.62
N PRO A 199 -3.17 -12.05 12.41
CA PRO A 199 -4.14 -12.26 13.47
C PRO A 199 -3.53 -12.99 14.67
N GLY A 200 -3.91 -12.59 15.87
CA GLY A 200 -3.19 -12.96 17.09
C GLY A 200 -2.18 -11.92 17.58
N GLY A 201 -2.07 -10.77 16.88
CA GLY A 201 -1.48 -9.56 17.45
C GLY A 201 -0.04 -9.26 17.04
N LEU A 202 0.49 -9.85 15.97
CA LEU A 202 1.83 -9.51 15.47
C LEU A 202 1.75 -8.51 14.33
N LEU A 203 2.43 -7.37 14.50
CA LEU A 203 2.60 -6.34 13.49
C LEU A 203 4.04 -6.38 12.97
N PHE A 204 4.19 -6.41 11.65
CA PHE A 204 5.45 -6.37 10.95
C PHE A 204 5.61 -5.02 10.26
N ALA A 205 6.82 -4.48 10.26
CA ALA A 205 7.14 -3.29 9.49
C ALA A 205 8.54 -3.38 8.88
N VAL A 206 8.79 -2.68 7.78
CA VAL A 206 10.11 -2.61 7.14
C VAL A 206 10.47 -1.16 6.84
N ASN A 207 11.67 -0.74 7.23
CA ASN A 207 12.17 0.62 7.00
C ASN A 207 12.97 0.77 5.69
N GLY A 208 13.35 2.02 5.42
CA GLY A 208 14.14 2.45 4.28
C GLY A 208 15.65 2.46 4.51
N MET A 209 16.38 2.70 3.42
CA MET A 209 17.83 2.93 3.47
C MET A 209 18.13 4.19 4.29
N PRO A 210 19.10 4.16 5.23
CA PRO A 210 19.47 5.34 5.99
C PRO A 210 20.04 6.42 5.08
N TYR A 211 19.75 7.69 5.39
CA TYR A 211 20.40 8.82 4.74
C TYR A 211 21.88 8.90 5.16
N PRO A 212 22.76 9.55 4.36
CA PRO A 212 24.15 9.75 4.74
C PRO A 212 24.28 10.37 6.14
N GLY A 213 24.89 9.64 7.07
CA GLY A 213 25.08 10.06 8.47
C GLY A 213 24.10 9.43 9.48
N GLU A 214 23.10 8.70 9.03
CA GLU A 214 22.19 7.92 9.89
C GLU A 214 22.75 6.53 10.18
N MET A 215 22.42 5.98 11.35
CA MET A 215 22.99 4.72 11.83
C MET A 215 22.01 3.55 11.78
N GLU A 216 20.73 3.83 11.56
CA GLU A 216 19.65 2.86 11.54
C GLU A 216 19.75 1.99 10.28
N PRO A 217 20.06 0.68 10.39
CA PRO A 217 20.16 -0.17 9.22
C PRO A 217 18.77 -0.52 8.67
N VAL A 218 18.74 -0.99 7.42
CA VAL A 218 17.52 -1.58 6.85
C VAL A 218 17.20 -2.89 7.57
N GLN A 219 16.02 -2.95 8.16
CA GLN A 219 15.55 -4.05 8.98
C GLN A 219 14.03 -4.23 8.84
N GLY A 220 13.60 -5.47 9.07
CA GLY A 220 12.24 -5.78 9.44
C GLY A 220 12.08 -5.75 10.96
N PHE A 221 10.93 -5.28 11.41
CA PHE A 221 10.56 -5.16 12.82
C PHE A 221 9.35 -6.04 13.09
N VAL A 222 9.37 -6.76 14.20
CA VAL A 222 8.22 -7.50 14.73
C VAL A 222 7.78 -6.82 16.01
N MET A 223 6.50 -6.48 16.09
CA MET A 223 5.93 -5.75 17.22
C MET A 223 4.68 -6.45 17.74
N ASN A 224 4.45 -6.33 19.04
CA ASN A 224 3.15 -6.66 19.61
C ASN A 224 2.18 -5.53 19.27
N PHE A 225 1.11 -5.84 18.53
CA PHE A 225 0.16 -4.83 18.11
C PHE A 225 -0.52 -4.17 19.31
N SER A 226 -0.92 -4.91 20.34
CA SER A 226 -1.66 -4.35 21.48
C SER A 226 -0.82 -3.33 22.26
N THR A 227 0.46 -3.66 22.54
CA THR A 227 1.34 -2.80 23.35
C THR A 227 2.15 -1.80 22.53
N GLY A 228 2.35 -2.06 21.23
CA GLY A 228 3.27 -1.31 20.37
C GLY A 228 4.75 -1.63 20.63
N GLU A 229 5.05 -2.58 21.51
CA GLU A 229 6.44 -2.94 21.86
C GLU A 229 7.10 -3.74 20.74
N MET A 230 8.38 -3.44 20.51
CA MET A 230 9.22 -4.20 19.60
C MET A 230 9.59 -5.55 20.25
N ILE A 231 9.17 -6.64 19.60
CA ILE A 231 9.45 -8.02 20.02
C ILE A 231 10.77 -8.48 19.44
N ASP A 232 11.01 -8.21 18.16
CA ASP A 232 12.18 -8.72 17.44
C ASP A 232 12.51 -7.84 16.23
N THR A 233 13.70 -8.05 15.65
CA THR A 233 14.13 -7.46 14.40
C THR A 233 14.83 -8.50 13.52
N PHE A 234 14.68 -8.38 12.21
CA PHE A 234 15.37 -9.23 11.26
C PHE A 234 15.98 -8.39 10.15
N SER A 235 17.03 -8.89 9.50
CA SER A 235 17.67 -8.23 8.37
C SER A 235 18.06 -9.26 7.33
N PRO A 236 18.13 -8.89 6.04
CA PRO A 236 18.61 -9.81 5.02
C PRO A 236 20.05 -10.21 5.35
N VAL A 237 20.26 -11.51 5.54
CA VAL A 237 21.61 -12.05 5.72
C VAL A 237 22.31 -11.89 4.37
N ARG A 238 23.35 -11.05 4.29
CA ARG A 238 24.22 -11.00 3.10
C ARG A 238 24.80 -12.40 2.92
N LYS A 239 24.43 -13.07 1.83
CA LYS A 239 25.18 -14.21 1.30
C LYS A 239 26.32 -13.69 0.45
#